data_AF-A0A063BJW7-F1
#
_entry.id   AF-A0A063BJW7-F1
#
_cell.length_a   1.000
_cell.length_b   1.000
_cell.length_c   1.000
_cell.angle_alpha   90.00
_cell.angle_beta   90.00
_cell.angle_gamma   90.00
#
_symmetry.space_group_name_H-M   'P 1'
#
loop_
_entity.id
_entity.type
_entity.pdbx_description
1 polymer ?
#
loop_
_entity_poly.entity_id
_entity_poly.type
_entity_poly.pdbx_seq_one_letter_code
_entity_poly.pdbx_strand_id
1 'polypeptide(L)'
;MPSSAFHELFPYVYLASQSPRRQELLQQLGVRFELLLPRPDEDAEALEAELPGEAADHYVLRVCAAKAAAARDRLVASDRPGAPLIVADTTVTIDGAILGKPSDPADALAMLTRLAGRDHEVLTALAVIDAHGERLPPALSRSTVRFGAASRDALLRYVESGEPFGKAGAYAIQGRAAEFVERIDGSHSGIMGLPLFETAALLRAARVDF
;
A
#
# COMPACT_ATOMS: atom_id res chain seq x y z
N MET A 1 5.94 -43.91 -16.70
CA MET A 1 4.98 -42.80 -16.70
C MET A 1 5.65 -41.64 -15.99
N PRO A 2 6.08 -40.56 -16.67
CA PRO A 2 6.45 -39.37 -15.92
C PRO A 2 5.18 -38.81 -15.29
N SER A 3 5.15 -38.71 -13.96
CA SER A 3 4.13 -37.98 -13.24
C SER A 3 4.19 -36.54 -13.73
N SER A 4 3.22 -36.17 -14.55
CA SER A 4 2.96 -34.79 -14.91
C SER A 4 2.43 -34.11 -13.67
N ALA A 5 3.34 -33.64 -12.81
CA ALA A 5 3.03 -32.64 -11.81
C ALA A 5 2.65 -31.37 -12.58
N PHE A 6 1.38 -31.32 -13.03
CA PHE A 6 0.73 -30.05 -13.29
C PHE A 6 0.78 -29.31 -11.96
N HIS A 7 1.79 -28.48 -11.83
CA HIS A 7 1.95 -27.58 -10.72
C HIS A 7 0.71 -26.67 -10.78
N GLU A 8 -0.28 -26.98 -9.94
CA GLU A 8 -1.59 -26.32 -9.90
C GLU A 8 -1.41 -24.84 -9.53
N LEU A 9 -1.87 -23.93 -10.39
CA LEU A 9 -1.87 -22.50 -10.13
C LEU A 9 -3.05 -22.15 -9.21
N PHE A 10 -2.88 -21.17 -8.35
CA PHE A 10 -3.96 -20.66 -7.51
C PHE A 10 -4.81 -19.68 -8.31
N PRO A 11 -6.14 -19.91 -8.43
CA PRO A 11 -7.02 -19.07 -9.24
C PRO A 11 -7.34 -17.72 -8.59
N TYR A 12 -6.86 -17.46 -7.38
CA TYR A 12 -7.02 -16.21 -6.67
C TYR A 12 -5.94 -16.01 -5.60
N VAL A 13 -5.87 -14.79 -5.06
CA VAL A 13 -5.07 -14.41 -3.89
C VAL A 13 -5.96 -13.83 -2.79
N TYR A 14 -5.61 -14.00 -1.52
CA TYR A 14 -6.22 -13.23 -0.44
C TYR A 14 -5.62 -11.83 -0.36
N LEU A 15 -6.43 -10.78 -0.55
CA LEU A 15 -6.03 -9.40 -0.32
C LEU A 15 -6.36 -8.99 1.11
N ALA A 16 -5.34 -8.85 1.96
CA ALA A 16 -5.52 -8.36 3.33
C ALA A 16 -5.40 -6.82 3.39
N SER A 17 -6.26 -6.14 2.63
CA SER A 17 -6.32 -4.68 2.61
C SER A 17 -7.73 -4.17 2.33
N GLN A 18 -8.14 -3.15 3.09
CA GLN A 18 -9.39 -2.43 2.85
C GLN A 18 -9.27 -1.35 1.76
N SER A 19 -8.08 -1.09 1.23
CA SER A 19 -7.84 0.00 0.29
C SER A 19 -8.50 -0.27 -1.08
N PRO A 20 -9.48 0.54 -1.52
CA PRO A 20 -10.09 0.38 -2.83
C PRO A 20 -9.09 0.52 -3.98
N ARG A 21 -8.05 1.34 -3.79
CA ARG A 21 -6.98 1.54 -4.79
C ARG A 21 -6.18 0.26 -5.04
N ARG A 22 -5.90 -0.52 -3.99
CA ARG A 22 -5.15 -1.78 -4.13
C ARG A 22 -6.00 -2.85 -4.82
N GLN A 23 -7.31 -2.83 -4.60
CA GLN A 23 -8.27 -3.69 -5.29
C GLN A 23 -8.31 -3.36 -6.79
N GLU A 24 -8.43 -2.07 -7.14
CA GLU A 24 -8.38 -1.58 -8.53
C GLU A 24 -7.08 -2.01 -9.24
N LEU A 25 -5.93 -1.84 -8.57
CA LEU A 25 -4.63 -2.22 -9.12
C LEU A 25 -4.49 -3.74 -9.34
N LEU A 26 -5.01 -4.58 -8.45
CA LEU A 26 -5.06 -6.03 -8.69
C LEU A 26 -5.99 -6.38 -9.86
N GLN A 27 -7.14 -5.72 -9.98
CA GLN A 27 -8.05 -5.90 -11.13
C GLN A 27 -7.37 -5.49 -12.44
N GLN A 28 -6.57 -4.43 -12.44
CA GLN A 28 -5.78 -4.01 -13.60
C GLN A 28 -4.81 -5.10 -14.07
N LEU A 29 -4.26 -5.91 -13.15
CA LEU A 29 -3.43 -7.06 -13.49
C LEU A 29 -4.23 -8.30 -13.94
N GLY A 30 -5.56 -8.28 -13.88
CA GLY A 30 -6.38 -9.47 -14.12
C GLY A 30 -6.40 -10.45 -12.93
N VAL A 31 -5.85 -10.06 -11.78
CA VAL A 31 -5.75 -10.92 -10.60
C VAL A 31 -7.10 -11.00 -9.91
N ARG A 32 -7.67 -12.21 -9.84
CA ARG A 32 -8.81 -12.48 -8.96
C ARG A 32 -8.34 -12.49 -7.51
N PHE A 33 -9.10 -11.84 -6.63
CA PHE A 33 -8.80 -11.85 -5.20
C PHE A 33 -10.05 -12.01 -4.35
N GLU A 34 -9.82 -12.45 -3.11
CA GLU A 34 -10.81 -12.40 -2.04
C GLU A 34 -10.29 -11.56 -0.89
N LEU A 35 -11.16 -10.77 -0.25
CA LEU A 35 -10.73 -9.96 0.88
C LEU A 35 -10.49 -10.82 2.12
N LEU A 36 -9.44 -10.49 2.87
CA LEU A 36 -9.10 -11.08 4.16
C LEU A 36 -8.92 -9.94 5.18
N LEU A 37 -10.03 -9.31 5.55
CA LEU A 37 -10.03 -8.11 6.40
C LEU A 37 -9.85 -8.45 7.89
N PRO A 38 -9.28 -7.54 8.71
CA PRO A 38 -9.26 -7.66 10.17
C PRO A 38 -10.65 -7.96 10.74
N ARG A 39 -10.70 -8.85 11.73
CA ARG A 39 -11.89 -9.09 12.54
C ARG A 39 -12.12 -7.92 13.51
N PRO A 40 -13.35 -7.74 14.05
CA PRO A 40 -13.64 -6.64 14.98
C PRO A 40 -12.79 -6.63 16.27
N ASP A 41 -12.23 -7.77 16.66
CA ASP A 41 -11.34 -7.92 17.83
C ASP A 41 -9.87 -7.61 17.52
N GLU A 42 -9.52 -7.36 16.25
CA GLU A 42 -8.14 -7.07 15.83
C GLU A 42 -7.90 -5.56 15.71
N ASP A 43 -6.96 -5.05 16.49
CA ASP A 43 -6.47 -3.67 16.36
C ASP A 43 -5.42 -3.58 15.23
N ALA A 44 -5.92 -3.44 14.00
CA ALA A 44 -5.05 -3.32 12.83
C ALA A 44 -4.31 -1.97 12.77
N GLU A 45 -4.82 -0.93 13.45
CA GLU A 45 -4.20 0.40 13.47
C GLU A 45 -2.98 0.44 14.39
N ALA A 46 -3.00 -0.32 15.50
CA ALA A 46 -1.84 -0.45 16.38
C ALA A 46 -0.57 -0.97 15.67
N LEU A 47 -0.74 -1.73 14.57
CA LEU A 47 0.39 -2.20 13.75
C LEU A 47 1.11 -1.06 13.01
N GLU A 48 0.44 0.07 12.79
CA GLU A 48 0.94 1.23 12.04
C GLU A 48 1.68 2.24 12.96
N ALA A 49 1.81 1.97 14.26
CA ALA A 49 2.48 2.87 15.19
C ALA A 49 3.96 3.12 14.80
N GLU A 50 4.34 4.40 14.74
CA GLU A 50 5.71 4.84 14.49
C GLU A 50 6.59 4.58 15.72
N LEU A 51 7.84 4.16 15.48
CA LEU A 51 8.84 4.02 16.54
C LEU A 51 9.77 5.25 16.56
N PRO A 52 10.21 5.72 17.75
CA PRO A 52 11.11 6.86 17.84
C PRO A 52 12.41 6.65 17.05
N GLY A 53 12.70 7.56 16.12
CA GLY A 53 13.93 7.54 15.32
C GLY A 53 13.99 6.46 14.24
N GLU A 54 12.87 5.80 13.94
CA GLU A 54 12.80 4.80 12.87
C GLU A 54 12.85 5.46 11.49
N ALA A 55 13.74 4.96 10.62
CA ALA A 55 13.80 5.39 9.24
C ALA A 55 12.52 4.96 8.48
N ALA A 56 12.07 5.77 7.53
CA ALA A 56 10.80 5.55 6.84
C ALA A 56 10.70 4.22 6.08
N ASP A 57 11.80 3.78 5.48
CA ASP A 57 11.87 2.49 4.79
C ASP A 57 11.85 1.31 5.78
N HIS A 58 12.49 1.46 6.94
CA HIS A 58 12.39 0.48 8.03
C HIS A 58 10.96 0.42 8.58
N TYR A 59 10.32 1.57 8.80
CA TYR A 59 8.93 1.68 9.23
C TYR A 59 7.99 0.92 8.29
N VAL A 60 7.98 1.27 7.00
CA VAL A 60 7.01 0.71 6.04
C VAL A 60 7.23 -0.80 5.86
N LEU A 61 8.48 -1.28 5.89
CA LEU A 61 8.81 -2.71 5.84
C LEU A 61 8.34 -3.44 7.11
N ARG A 62 8.58 -2.88 8.30
CA ARG A 62 8.15 -3.46 9.58
C ARG A 62 6.63 -3.55 9.66
N VAL A 63 5.92 -2.47 9.34
CA VAL A 63 4.45 -2.42 9.35
C VAL A 63 3.89 -3.43 8.34
N CYS A 64 4.44 -3.49 7.13
CA CYS A 64 4.02 -4.47 6.12
C CYS A 64 4.23 -5.91 6.60
N ALA A 65 5.37 -6.21 7.22
CA ALA A 65 5.66 -7.53 7.78
C ALA A 65 4.72 -7.91 8.93
N ALA A 66 4.41 -6.96 9.82
CA ALA A 66 3.47 -7.15 10.93
C ALA A 66 2.05 -7.42 10.42
N LYS A 67 1.59 -6.65 9.42
CA LYS A 67 0.29 -6.88 8.76
C LYS A 67 0.25 -8.24 8.05
N ALA A 68 1.34 -8.68 7.43
CA ALA A 68 1.44 -9.99 6.81
C ALA A 68 1.35 -11.14 7.83
N ALA A 69 2.00 -11.00 8.99
CA ALA A 69 1.88 -11.96 10.09
C ALA A 69 0.44 -12.04 10.62
N ALA A 70 -0.18 -10.89 10.93
CA ALA A 70 -1.57 -10.86 11.38
C ALA A 70 -2.55 -11.43 10.35
N ALA A 71 -2.35 -11.14 9.06
CA ALA A 71 -3.15 -11.72 7.98
C ALA A 71 -2.98 -13.24 7.87
N ARG A 72 -1.75 -13.75 8.06
CA ARG A 72 -1.48 -15.19 8.08
C ARG A 72 -2.20 -15.87 9.24
N ASP A 73 -2.09 -15.31 10.45
CA ASP A 73 -2.76 -15.84 11.64
C ASP A 73 -4.28 -15.85 11.45
N ARG A 74 -4.82 -14.81 10.82
CA ARG A 74 -6.24 -14.73 10.46
C ARG A 74 -6.67 -15.82 9.48
N LEU A 75 -5.86 -16.09 8.45
CA LEU A 75 -6.15 -17.14 7.48
C LEU A 75 -6.10 -18.52 8.14
N VAL A 76 -5.08 -18.78 8.97
CA VAL A 76 -4.94 -20.06 9.72
C VAL A 76 -6.09 -20.28 10.69
N ALA A 77 -6.56 -19.22 11.35
CA ALA A 77 -7.71 -19.28 12.25
C ALA A 77 -9.07 -19.34 11.53
N SER A 78 -9.09 -19.32 10.20
CA SER A 78 -10.31 -19.39 9.39
C SER A 78 -10.46 -20.77 8.75
N ASP A 79 -11.70 -21.19 8.49
CA ASP A 79 -11.98 -22.44 7.74
C ASP A 79 -11.83 -22.26 6.21
N ARG A 80 -11.08 -21.24 5.77
CA ARG A 80 -10.92 -20.92 4.34
C ARG A 80 -9.84 -21.80 3.71
N PRO A 81 -9.96 -22.13 2.41
CA PRO A 81 -8.93 -22.90 1.71
C PRO A 81 -7.61 -22.14 1.66
N GLY A 82 -6.50 -22.89 1.71
CA GLY A 82 -5.16 -22.33 1.57
C GLY A 82 -4.94 -21.73 0.18
N ALA A 83 -4.53 -20.47 0.14
CA ALA A 83 -4.13 -19.75 -1.06
C ALA A 83 -3.09 -18.69 -0.69
N PRO A 84 -2.31 -18.15 -1.64
CA PRO A 84 -1.41 -17.04 -1.38
C PRO A 84 -2.16 -15.84 -0.82
N LEU A 85 -1.49 -15.02 -0.01
CA LEU A 85 -2.03 -13.77 0.52
C LEU A 85 -1.06 -12.62 0.24
N ILE A 86 -1.63 -11.43 0.01
CA ILE A 86 -0.90 -10.21 -0.31
C ILE A 86 -1.26 -9.09 0.68
N VAL A 87 -0.22 -8.40 1.13
CA VAL A 87 -0.28 -7.24 2.03
C VAL A 87 0.63 -6.15 1.50
N ALA A 88 0.19 -4.90 1.59
CA ALA A 88 1.03 -3.75 1.29
C ALA A 88 0.88 -2.67 2.36
N ASP A 89 1.93 -1.87 2.53
CA ASP A 89 1.92 -0.67 3.36
C ASP A 89 2.55 0.50 2.59
N THR A 90 2.06 1.71 2.80
CA THR A 90 2.44 2.89 2.01
C THR A 90 2.62 4.07 2.93
N THR A 91 3.78 4.72 2.85
CA THR A 91 4.09 5.93 3.60
C THR A 91 4.58 7.05 2.69
N VAL A 92 4.30 8.29 3.06
CA VAL A 92 4.80 9.50 2.39
C VAL A 92 5.80 10.15 3.33
N THR A 93 6.97 10.53 2.82
CA THR A 93 8.00 11.18 3.63
C THR A 93 8.59 12.40 2.97
N ILE A 94 8.93 13.38 3.79
CA ILE A 94 9.61 14.61 3.37
C ILE A 94 10.58 15.05 4.47
N ASP A 95 11.82 15.34 4.11
CA ASP A 95 12.90 15.67 5.06
C ASP A 95 13.12 14.60 6.15
N GLY A 96 12.92 13.33 5.80
CA GLY A 96 13.03 12.21 6.74
C GLY A 96 11.85 12.04 7.71
N ALA A 97 10.84 12.92 7.68
CA ALA A 97 9.63 12.79 8.49
C ALA A 97 8.55 12.01 7.75
N ILE A 98 7.90 11.06 8.44
CA ILE A 98 6.73 10.34 7.95
C ILE A 98 5.50 11.26 8.04
N LEU A 99 4.69 11.26 6.98
CA LEU A 99 3.37 11.90 6.93
C LEU A 99 2.31 10.81 6.90
N GLY A 100 1.67 10.58 8.05
CA GLY A 100 0.56 9.67 8.19
C GLY A 100 -0.73 10.16 7.52
N LYS A 101 -1.86 9.63 7.97
CA LYS A 101 -3.20 10.07 7.54
C LYS A 101 -3.55 11.35 8.33
N PRO A 102 -4.13 12.38 7.70
CA PRO A 102 -4.50 13.59 8.43
C PRO A 102 -5.62 13.29 9.43
N SER A 103 -5.50 13.80 10.66
CA SER A 103 -6.53 13.64 11.70
C SER A 103 -7.74 14.56 11.50
N ASP A 104 -7.52 15.71 10.88
CA ASP A 104 -8.53 16.74 10.67
C ASP A 104 -8.19 17.63 9.44
N PRO A 105 -9.09 18.54 9.01
CA PRO A 105 -8.82 19.41 7.87
C PRO A 105 -7.60 20.33 8.02
N ALA A 106 -7.28 20.77 9.24
CA ALA A 106 -6.13 21.66 9.48
C ALA A 106 -4.81 20.90 9.33
N ASP A 107 -4.77 19.66 9.83
CA ASP A 107 -3.64 18.74 9.65
C ASP A 107 -3.43 18.40 8.17
N ALA A 108 -4.52 18.10 7.43
CA ALA A 108 -4.46 17.89 5.98
C ALA A 108 -3.86 19.10 5.23
N LEU A 109 -4.30 20.31 5.56
CA LEU A 109 -3.77 21.54 4.97
C LEU A 109 -2.29 21.74 5.32
N ALA A 110 -1.88 21.45 6.56
CA ALA A 110 -0.50 21.56 7.00
C ALA A 110 0.41 20.58 6.23
N MET A 111 -0.01 19.33 6.07
CA MET A 111 0.70 18.33 5.25
C MET A 111 0.86 18.82 3.81
N LEU A 112 -0.24 19.21 3.16
CA LEU A 112 -0.23 19.67 1.76
C LEU A 112 0.62 20.92 1.56
N THR A 113 0.57 21.87 2.49
CA THR A 113 1.39 23.08 2.47
C THR A 113 2.88 22.72 2.59
N ARG A 114 3.23 21.71 3.40
CA ARG A 114 4.60 21.22 3.54
C ARG A 114 5.12 20.54 2.27
N LEU A 115 4.25 19.90 1.49
CA LEU A 115 4.60 19.23 0.23
C LEU A 115 4.66 20.21 -0.96
N ALA A 116 3.87 21.29 -0.95
CA ALA A 116 3.76 22.22 -2.07
C ALA A 116 5.11 22.81 -2.51
N GLY A 117 5.39 22.75 -3.82
CA GLY A 117 6.62 23.26 -4.43
C GLY A 117 7.87 22.41 -4.21
N ARG A 118 7.72 21.18 -3.68
CA ARG A 118 8.83 20.34 -3.22
C ARG A 118 8.72 18.92 -3.77
N ASP A 119 9.86 18.22 -3.70
CA ASP A 119 9.93 16.79 -3.90
C ASP A 119 9.74 16.08 -2.55
N HIS A 120 8.99 14.98 -2.57
CA HIS A 120 8.82 14.06 -1.44
C HIS A 120 8.85 12.62 -1.92
N GLU A 121 9.11 11.70 -1.01
CA GLU A 121 9.18 10.27 -1.31
C GLU A 121 7.89 9.57 -0.93
N VAL A 122 7.48 8.62 -1.75
CA VAL A 122 6.42 7.65 -1.46
C VAL A 122 7.05 6.27 -1.49
N LEU A 123 6.96 5.58 -0.36
CA LEU A 123 7.52 4.26 -0.16
C LEU A 123 6.36 3.28 0.00
N THR A 124 6.33 2.23 -0.82
CA THR A 124 5.33 1.16 -0.68
C THR A 124 6.03 -0.18 -0.52
N ALA A 125 5.89 -0.77 0.66
CA ALA A 125 6.31 -2.13 0.94
C ALA A 125 5.22 -3.13 0.55
N LEU A 126 5.65 -4.29 0.10
CA LEU A 126 4.81 -5.39 -0.34
C LEU A 126 5.33 -6.69 0.27
N ALA A 127 4.41 -7.48 0.83
CA ALA A 127 4.67 -8.82 1.33
C ALA A 127 3.66 -9.80 0.72
N VAL A 128 4.17 -10.95 0.27
CA VAL A 128 3.37 -12.09 -0.17
C VAL A 128 3.75 -13.29 0.68
N ILE A 129 2.74 -13.98 1.21
CA ILE A 129 2.91 -15.30 1.82
C ILE A 129 2.27 -16.30 0.88
N ASP A 130 3.01 -17.32 0.50
CA ASP A 130 2.50 -18.35 -0.41
C ASP A 130 1.45 -19.26 0.28
N ALA A 131 0.87 -20.17 -0.49
CA ALA A 131 -0.14 -21.09 0.06
C ALA A 131 0.41 -22.05 1.13
N HIS A 132 1.73 -22.29 1.16
CA HIS A 132 2.39 -23.14 2.15
C HIS A 132 2.70 -22.38 3.45
N GLY A 133 2.65 -21.05 3.42
CA GLY A 133 2.99 -20.19 4.57
C GLY A 133 4.38 -19.64 4.58
N GLU A 134 5.11 -19.81 3.49
CA GLU A 134 6.41 -19.19 3.34
C GLU A 134 6.21 -17.73 2.94
N ARG A 135 6.82 -16.82 3.72
CA ARG A 135 6.89 -15.41 3.36
C ARG A 135 7.99 -15.22 2.33
N LEU A 136 7.60 -14.83 1.12
CA LEU A 136 8.55 -14.49 0.06
C LEU A 136 9.36 -13.24 0.43
N PRO A 137 10.55 -13.04 -0.18
CA PRO A 137 11.33 -11.82 0.05
C PRO A 137 10.48 -10.57 -0.20
N PRO A 138 10.40 -9.64 0.78
CA PRO A 138 9.57 -8.45 0.65
C PRO A 138 10.13 -7.53 -0.44
N ALA A 139 9.24 -6.80 -1.09
CA ALA A 139 9.61 -5.78 -2.07
C ALA A 139 9.34 -4.38 -1.51
N LEU A 140 10.18 -3.42 -1.91
CA LEU A 140 10.02 -2.01 -1.56
C LEU A 140 10.12 -1.17 -2.82
N SER A 141 9.00 -0.59 -3.24
CA SER A 141 8.95 0.41 -4.31
C SER A 141 9.24 1.78 -3.71
N ARG A 142 10.22 2.47 -4.28
CA ARG A 142 10.55 3.87 -3.95
C ARG A 142 10.16 4.76 -5.11
N SER A 143 9.53 5.89 -4.84
CA SER A 143 9.15 6.86 -5.86
C SER A 143 9.24 8.27 -5.33
N THR A 144 9.64 9.21 -6.17
CA THR A 144 9.64 10.63 -5.85
C THR A 144 8.47 11.30 -6.55
N VAL A 145 7.76 12.15 -5.83
CA VAL A 145 6.67 12.96 -6.36
C VAL A 145 7.04 14.42 -6.16
N ARG A 146 6.92 15.20 -7.23
CA ARG A 146 7.12 16.65 -7.21
C ARG A 146 5.77 17.33 -7.19
N PHE A 147 5.48 18.07 -6.13
CA PHE A 147 4.38 19.03 -6.15
C PHE A 147 4.86 20.37 -6.68
N GLY A 148 4.05 20.99 -7.52
CA GLY A 148 4.24 22.39 -7.90
C GLY A 148 3.88 23.35 -6.79
N ALA A 149 4.24 24.61 -6.96
CA ALA A 149 3.79 25.65 -6.05
C ALA A 149 2.26 25.77 -6.13
N ALA A 150 1.59 25.66 -4.98
CA ALA A 150 0.14 25.78 -4.89
C ALA A 150 -0.22 26.92 -3.93
N SER A 151 -1.24 27.71 -4.29
CA SER A 151 -1.75 28.72 -3.37
C SER A 151 -2.49 28.06 -2.21
N ARG A 152 -2.49 28.71 -1.05
CA ARG A 152 -3.22 28.23 0.13
C ARG A 152 -4.71 28.00 -0.17
N ASP A 153 -5.32 28.85 -0.99
CA ASP A 153 -6.73 28.74 -1.37
C ASP A 153 -7.01 27.52 -2.26
N ALA A 154 -6.07 27.15 -3.14
CA ALA A 154 -6.19 25.93 -3.94
C ALA A 154 -6.10 24.67 -3.05
N LEU A 155 -5.17 24.66 -2.10
CA LEU A 155 -5.04 23.57 -1.14
C LEU A 155 -6.27 23.45 -0.23
N LEU A 156 -6.81 24.57 0.25
CA LEU A 156 -8.06 24.58 1.02
C LEU A 156 -9.22 23.97 0.24
N ARG A 157 -9.40 24.37 -1.02
CA ARG A 157 -10.45 23.81 -1.89
C ARG A 157 -10.28 22.30 -2.08
N TYR A 158 -9.04 21.83 -2.17
CA TYR A 158 -8.76 20.40 -2.23
C TYR A 158 -9.13 19.69 -0.91
N VAL A 159 -8.82 20.28 0.24
CA VAL A 159 -9.22 19.76 1.55
C VAL A 159 -10.74 19.68 1.70
N GLU A 160 -11.46 20.71 1.27
CA GLU A 160 -12.93 20.75 1.29
C GLU A 160 -13.58 19.65 0.45
N SER A 161 -12.87 19.08 -0.53
CA SER A 161 -13.38 17.94 -1.32
C SER A 161 -13.50 16.64 -0.50
N GLY A 162 -12.85 16.56 0.66
CA GLY A 162 -12.75 15.36 1.48
C GLY A 162 -11.77 14.30 0.95
N GLU A 163 -11.17 14.52 -0.22
CA GLU A 163 -10.20 13.58 -0.79
C GLU A 163 -8.97 13.33 0.11
N PRO A 164 -8.43 14.28 0.89
CA PRO A 164 -7.26 14.01 1.73
C PRO A 164 -7.42 12.89 2.78
N PHE A 165 -8.64 12.67 3.28
CA PHE A 165 -8.86 11.79 4.42
C PHE A 165 -8.59 10.32 4.08
N GLY A 166 -8.00 9.62 5.05
CA GLY A 166 -7.60 8.20 4.93
C GLY A 166 -6.41 7.95 3.99
N LYS A 167 -5.59 8.97 3.69
CA LYS A 167 -4.44 8.87 2.79
C LYS A 167 -3.18 9.42 3.44
N ALA A 168 -2.08 8.67 3.35
CA ALA A 168 -0.77 9.14 3.79
C ALA A 168 -0.38 10.41 3.02
N GLY A 169 0.15 11.42 3.72
CA GLY A 169 0.50 12.70 3.12
C GLY A 169 -0.69 13.54 2.63
N ALA A 170 -1.93 13.16 2.98
CA ALA A 170 -3.15 13.91 2.69
C ALA A 170 -3.48 14.07 1.19
N TYR A 171 -3.02 13.16 0.30
CA TYR A 171 -3.39 13.21 -1.13
C TYR A 171 -3.54 11.85 -1.81
N ALA A 172 -4.22 11.82 -2.97
CA ALA A 172 -4.29 10.66 -3.87
C ALA A 172 -3.82 11.04 -5.29
N ILE A 173 -2.74 10.43 -5.77
CA ILE A 173 -2.13 10.78 -7.06
C ILE A 173 -3.09 10.62 -8.26
N GLN A 174 -3.96 9.61 -8.22
CA GLN A 174 -4.94 9.33 -9.26
C GLN A 174 -6.24 10.17 -9.13
N GLY A 175 -6.33 10.98 -8.08
CA GLY A 175 -7.48 11.82 -7.77
C GLY A 175 -7.29 13.28 -8.17
N ARG A 176 -8.01 14.17 -7.49
CA ARG A 176 -7.96 15.63 -7.74
C ARG A 176 -6.58 16.21 -7.44
N ALA A 177 -5.79 15.58 -6.57
CA ALA A 177 -4.42 16.04 -6.29
C ALA A 177 -3.49 16.01 -7.50
N ALA A 178 -3.84 15.30 -8.58
CA ALA A 178 -3.12 15.40 -9.85
C ALA A 178 -2.97 16.85 -10.36
N GLU A 179 -3.88 17.77 -9.95
CA GLU A 179 -3.76 19.22 -10.18
C GLU A 179 -2.43 19.80 -9.68
N PHE A 180 -1.87 19.25 -8.59
CA PHE A 180 -0.65 19.77 -7.95
C PHE A 180 0.62 18.99 -8.33
N VAL A 181 0.51 17.85 -9.01
CA VAL A 181 1.65 16.98 -9.32
C VAL A 181 2.33 17.43 -10.62
N GLU A 182 3.56 17.95 -10.52
CA GLU A 182 4.35 18.36 -11.69
C GLU A 182 4.97 17.16 -12.42
N ARG A 183 5.51 16.21 -11.64
CA ARG A 183 6.17 15.01 -12.16
C ARG A 183 6.27 13.93 -11.10
N ILE A 184 6.50 12.71 -11.57
CA ILE A 184 6.85 11.57 -10.74
C ILE A 184 8.10 10.88 -11.31
N ASP A 185 8.86 10.25 -10.42
CA ASP A 185 9.95 9.33 -10.76
C ASP A 185 9.76 8.02 -9.98
N GLY A 186 9.79 6.88 -10.66
CA GLY A 186 9.49 5.57 -10.09
C GLY A 186 8.16 4.97 -10.57
N SER A 187 7.35 4.45 -9.65
CA SER A 187 6.15 3.66 -9.95
C SER A 187 4.88 4.39 -9.56
N HIS A 188 4.09 4.83 -10.55
CA HIS A 188 2.75 5.40 -10.31
C HIS A 188 1.85 4.46 -9.48
N SER A 189 1.85 3.17 -9.83
CA SER A 189 1.11 2.15 -9.05
C SER A 189 1.64 1.97 -7.62
N GLY A 190 2.96 2.09 -7.45
CA GLY A 190 3.59 2.14 -6.13
C GLY A 190 3.10 3.31 -5.30
N ILE A 191 3.01 4.51 -5.90
CA ILE A 191 2.49 5.72 -5.24
C ILE A 191 1.00 5.55 -4.88
N MET A 192 0.19 4.94 -5.75
CA MET A 192 -1.22 4.63 -5.46
C MET A 192 -1.40 3.64 -4.30
N GLY A 193 -0.38 2.82 -4.03
CA GLY A 193 -0.28 1.96 -2.86
C GLY A 193 -0.12 0.46 -3.16
N LEU A 194 0.10 0.05 -4.41
CA LEU A 194 0.47 -1.32 -4.77
C LEU A 194 1.37 -1.33 -6.02
N PRO A 195 2.69 -1.56 -5.88
CA PRO A 195 3.61 -1.47 -7.01
C PRO A 195 3.47 -2.69 -7.92
N LEU A 196 2.86 -2.50 -9.09
CA LEU A 196 2.40 -3.62 -9.93
C LEU A 196 3.53 -4.46 -10.52
N PHE A 197 4.70 -3.88 -10.77
CA PHE A 197 5.86 -4.62 -11.27
C PHE A 197 6.32 -5.68 -10.27
N GLU A 198 6.55 -5.27 -9.02
CA GLU A 198 6.95 -6.12 -7.90
C GLU A 198 5.82 -7.07 -7.50
N THR A 199 4.58 -6.60 -7.55
CA THR A 199 3.38 -7.42 -7.30
C THR A 199 3.28 -8.58 -8.28
N ALA A 200 3.39 -8.31 -9.59
CA ALA A 200 3.33 -9.37 -10.59
C ALA A 200 4.48 -10.39 -10.42
N ALA A 201 5.69 -9.93 -10.07
CA ALA A 201 6.82 -10.83 -9.82
C ALA A 201 6.57 -11.77 -8.64
N LEU A 202 6.07 -11.24 -7.51
CA LEU A 202 5.77 -12.05 -6.33
C LEU A 202 4.56 -12.96 -6.51
N LEU A 203 3.51 -12.53 -7.23
CA LEU A 203 2.36 -13.38 -7.53
C LEU A 203 2.72 -14.56 -8.44
N ARG A 204 3.63 -14.36 -9.41
CA ARG A 204 4.17 -15.47 -10.22
C ARG A 204 4.97 -16.46 -9.37
N ALA A 205 5.81 -15.96 -8.45
CA ALA A 205 6.56 -16.80 -7.53
C ALA A 205 5.64 -17.58 -6.57
N ALA A 206 4.53 -16.95 -6.14
CA ALA A 206 3.47 -17.58 -5.35
C ALA A 206 2.49 -18.43 -6.18
N ARG A 207 2.72 -18.54 -7.49
CA ARG A 207 2.00 -19.42 -8.42
C ARG A 207 0.52 -19.07 -8.54
N VAL A 208 0.20 -17.78 -8.54
CA VAL A 208 -1.16 -17.24 -8.81
C VAL A 208 -1.38 -17.11 -10.31
N ASP A 209 -2.57 -17.47 -10.78
CA ASP A 209 -3.02 -17.34 -12.17
C ASP A 209 -3.56 -15.93 -12.46
N PHE A 210 -2.96 -15.21 -13.41
CA PHE A 210 -3.36 -13.88 -13.89
C PHE A 210 -2.65 -13.50 -15.20
#